data_AF-A0AAX3VCS3-F1
#
_entry.id   AF-A0AAX3VCS3-F1
#
_cell.length_a   1.000
_cell.length_b   1.000
_cell.length_c   1.000
_cell.angle_alpha   90.00
_cell.angle_beta   90.00
_cell.angle_gamma   90.00
#
_symmetry.space_group_name_H-M   'P 1'
#
loop_
_entity.id
_entity.type
_entity.pdbx_description
1 polymer ?
#
loop_
_entity_poly.entity_id
_entity_poly.type
_entity_poly.pdbx_seq_one_letter_code
_entity_poly.pdbx_strand_id
1 'polypeptide(L)'
;MHIAGLDADIIDALTQVATPDHRPDALTIGVSLPASSDALPACIAEVDALLEHELSRVSPRVLVAVVHAAGRLSEGRVFASELIDRASVHSSNSLGRDLTAIGVVLDDEQDRRIAARRVAEHLSGRSNLGDGTVVTAHDLRRSTLRDLILEDVL
;
A
#
# COMPACT_ATOMS: atom_id res chain seq x y z
N MET A 1 -18.81 -3.97 -8.34
CA MET A 1 -18.90 -2.73 -7.54
C MET A 1 -17.62 -1.95 -7.84
N HIS A 2 -17.72 -0.85 -8.57
CA HIS A 2 -16.57 0.01 -8.90
C HIS A 2 -16.52 1.07 -7.80
N ILE A 3 -15.60 0.95 -6.85
CA ILE A 3 -15.38 1.97 -5.83
C ILE A 3 -14.58 3.09 -6.52
N ALA A 4 -15.02 4.34 -6.38
CA ALA A 4 -14.30 5.46 -6.95
C ALA A 4 -12.92 5.54 -6.26
N GLY A 5 -11.85 5.56 -7.05
CA GLY A 5 -10.48 5.58 -6.51
C GLY A 5 -9.81 4.22 -6.40
N LEU A 6 -10.53 3.09 -6.51
CA LEU A 6 -9.88 1.78 -6.64
C LEU A 6 -9.55 1.51 -8.11
N ASP A 7 -8.27 1.56 -8.47
CA ASP A 7 -7.83 1.28 -9.83
C ASP A 7 -7.52 -0.22 -9.96
N ALA A 8 -8.44 -0.94 -10.60
CA ALA A 8 -8.31 -2.37 -10.85
C ALA A 8 -7.05 -2.71 -11.67
N ASP A 9 -6.56 -1.79 -12.51
CA ASP A 9 -5.33 -2.01 -13.28
C ASP A 9 -4.08 -1.89 -12.40
N ILE A 10 -4.10 -1.03 -11.37
CA ILE A 10 -3.03 -0.95 -10.36
C ILE A 10 -3.01 -2.23 -9.52
N ILE A 11 -4.19 -2.67 -9.06
CA ILE A 11 -4.33 -3.90 -8.30
C ILE A 11 -3.90 -5.09 -9.15
N ASP A 12 -4.38 -5.23 -10.38
CA ASP A 12 -4.02 -6.34 -11.26
C ASP A 12 -2.53 -6.33 -11.62
N ALA A 13 -1.90 -5.16 -11.84
CA ALA A 13 -0.47 -5.10 -12.10
C ALA A 13 0.39 -5.54 -10.89
N LEU A 14 -0.06 -5.23 -9.67
CA LEU A 14 0.62 -5.64 -8.44
C LEU A 14 0.30 -7.10 -8.06
N THR A 15 -0.92 -7.54 -8.33
CA THR A 15 -1.41 -8.90 -8.07
C THR A 15 -0.84 -9.90 -9.09
N GLN A 16 -0.62 -9.50 -10.34
CA GLN A 16 0.10 -10.30 -11.33
C GLN A 16 1.57 -10.53 -10.95
N VAL A 17 2.15 -9.62 -10.17
CA VAL A 17 3.51 -9.77 -9.64
C VAL A 17 3.51 -10.65 -8.38
N ALA A 18 2.43 -10.63 -7.60
CA ALA A 18 2.11 -11.61 -6.56
C ALA A 18 1.39 -12.85 -7.13
N THR A 19 2.01 -13.55 -8.08
CA THR A 19 1.54 -14.89 -8.52
C THR A 19 1.43 -15.85 -7.32
N PRO A 20 0.58 -16.89 -7.35
CA PRO A 20 0.24 -17.75 -6.20
C PRO A 20 1.42 -18.48 -5.48
N ASP A 21 2.64 -18.39 -5.99
CA ASP A 21 3.88 -18.76 -5.29
C ASP A 21 4.40 -17.67 -4.32
N HIS A 22 3.84 -16.46 -4.39
CA HIS A 22 4.08 -15.34 -3.49
C HIS A 22 3.05 -15.40 -2.35
N ARG A 23 3.56 -15.35 -1.12
CA ARG A 23 2.85 -15.56 0.16
C ARG A 23 1.33 -15.31 0.11
N PRO A 24 0.48 -16.28 0.49
CA PRO A 24 -0.95 -16.06 0.73
C PRO A 24 -1.24 -15.06 1.87
N ASP A 25 -0.19 -14.57 2.54
CA ASP A 25 -0.24 -13.71 3.73
C ASP A 25 -0.12 -12.20 3.40
N ALA A 26 -0.10 -11.79 2.13
CA ALA A 26 0.02 -10.38 1.74
C ALA A 26 -1.23 -9.87 1.02
N LEU A 27 -1.71 -8.70 1.42
CA LEU A 27 -2.79 -7.96 0.78
C LEU A 27 -2.22 -6.71 0.11
N THR A 28 -2.63 -6.42 -1.12
CA THR A 28 -2.26 -5.18 -1.82
C THR A 28 -3.51 -4.44 -2.24
N ILE A 29 -3.55 -3.13 -1.97
CA ILE A 29 -4.66 -2.24 -2.33
C ILE A 29 -4.10 -1.05 -3.09
N GLY A 30 -4.69 -0.76 -4.25
CA GLY A 30 -4.35 0.39 -5.10
C GLY A 30 -5.42 1.47 -4.99
N VAL A 31 -4.99 2.70 -4.75
CA VAL A 31 -5.85 3.88 -4.65
C VAL A 31 -5.29 5.02 -5.50
N SER A 32 -6.13 5.63 -6.33
CA SER A 32 -5.81 6.89 -6.99
C SER A 32 -6.37 8.06 -6.19
N LEU A 33 -5.55 9.08 -5.92
CA LEU A 33 -6.03 10.27 -5.25
C LEU A 33 -7.14 10.94 -6.09
N PRO A 34 -8.21 11.44 -5.45
CA PRO A 34 -9.21 12.22 -6.15
C PRO A 34 -8.59 13.51 -6.70
N ALA A 35 -9.10 13.97 -7.85
CA ALA A 35 -8.59 15.18 -8.52
C ALA A 35 -8.70 16.44 -7.64
N SER A 36 -9.66 16.49 -6.71
CA SER A 36 -9.82 17.58 -5.74
C SER A 36 -9.44 17.12 -4.34
N SER A 37 -8.67 17.95 -3.60
CA SER A 37 -8.35 17.71 -2.19
C SER A 37 -9.58 17.67 -1.29
N ASP A 38 -10.66 18.38 -1.64
CA ASP A 38 -11.91 18.39 -0.86
C ASP A 38 -12.60 17.01 -0.83
N ALA A 39 -12.28 16.14 -1.79
CA ALA A 39 -12.80 14.78 -1.86
C ALA A 39 -11.92 13.75 -1.12
N LEU A 40 -10.76 14.15 -0.59
CA LEU A 40 -9.87 13.23 0.13
C LEU A 40 -10.52 12.57 1.35
N PRO A 41 -11.25 13.31 2.23
CA PRO A 41 -11.85 12.67 3.41
C PRO A 41 -12.88 11.59 3.06
N ALA A 42 -13.66 11.81 1.99
CA ALA A 42 -14.62 10.83 1.50
C ALA A 42 -13.90 9.61 0.89
N CYS A 43 -12.85 9.84 0.09
CA CYS A 43 -12.02 8.77 -0.46
C CYS A 43 -11.39 7.91 0.64
N ILE A 44 -10.84 8.53 1.69
CA ILE A 44 -10.28 7.80 2.84
C ILE A 44 -11.35 6.94 3.50
N ALA A 45 -12.55 7.47 3.77
CA ALA A 45 -13.63 6.71 4.40
C ALA A 45 -14.09 5.51 3.55
N GLU A 46 -14.14 5.66 2.23
CA GLU A 46 -14.49 4.56 1.31
C GLU A 46 -13.42 3.45 1.31
N VAL A 47 -12.14 3.81 1.25
CA VAL A 47 -11.04 2.84 1.28
C VAL A 47 -10.92 2.20 2.66
N ASP A 48 -11.15 2.93 3.74
CA ASP A 48 -11.16 2.43 5.11
C ASP A 48 -12.20 1.30 5.27
N ALA A 49 -13.44 1.54 4.85
CA ALA A 49 -14.48 0.50 4.88
C ALA A 49 -14.12 -0.76 4.05
N LEU A 50 -13.45 -0.56 2.91
CA LEU A 50 -12.95 -1.68 2.10
C LEU A 50 -11.82 -2.42 2.82
N LEU A 51 -10.88 -1.70 3.44
CA LEU A 51 -9.78 -2.26 4.21
C LEU A 51 -10.29 -3.13 5.36
N GLU A 52 -11.24 -2.62 6.15
CA GLU A 52 -11.86 -3.40 7.23
C GLU A 52 -12.46 -4.70 6.72
N HIS A 53 -13.21 -4.62 5.60
CA HIS A 53 -13.80 -5.80 4.97
C HIS A 53 -12.74 -6.82 4.53
N GLU A 54 -11.74 -6.39 3.76
CA GLU A 54 -10.72 -7.29 3.23
C GLU A 54 -9.83 -7.88 4.32
N LEU A 55 -9.38 -7.08 5.29
CA LEU A 55 -8.56 -7.54 6.42
C LEU A 55 -9.26 -8.64 7.22
N SER A 56 -10.58 -8.50 7.45
CA SER A 56 -11.38 -9.52 8.13
C SER A 56 -11.51 -10.81 7.31
N ARG A 57 -11.58 -10.69 5.97
CA ARG A 57 -11.79 -11.81 5.05
C ARG A 57 -10.52 -12.63 4.81
N VAL A 58 -9.40 -11.96 4.53
CA VAL A 58 -8.16 -12.62 4.06
C VAL A 58 -7.10 -12.77 5.14
N SER A 59 -7.21 -12.05 6.27
CA SER A 59 -6.30 -12.18 7.42
C SER A 59 -4.80 -12.06 7.06
N PRO A 60 -4.38 -11.01 6.33
CA PRO A 60 -3.01 -10.89 5.86
C PRO A 60 -2.07 -10.53 7.02
N ARG A 61 -0.80 -10.90 6.89
CA ARG A 61 0.31 -10.45 7.75
C ARG A 61 0.98 -9.18 7.23
N VAL A 62 0.88 -8.93 5.93
CA VAL A 62 1.45 -7.75 5.28
C VAL A 62 0.39 -7.05 4.44
N LEU A 63 0.28 -5.73 4.59
CA LEU A 63 -0.50 -4.85 3.73
C LEU A 63 0.43 -3.95 2.93
N VAL A 64 0.21 -3.87 1.63
CA VAL A 64 0.85 -2.88 0.75
C VAL A 64 -0.22 -1.94 0.20
N ALA A 65 -0.16 -0.68 0.61
CA ALA A 65 -1.03 0.39 0.14
C ALA A 65 -0.33 1.17 -0.97
N VAL A 66 -0.86 1.13 -2.19
CA VAL A 66 -0.29 1.85 -3.32
C VAL A 66 -1.17 3.06 -3.64
N VAL A 67 -0.59 4.26 -3.57
CA VAL A 67 -1.28 5.53 -3.77
C VAL A 67 -0.74 6.21 -5.02
N HIS A 68 -1.57 6.32 -6.05
CA HIS A 68 -1.24 7.12 -7.23
C HIS A 68 -1.60 8.59 -6.97
N ALA A 69 -0.56 9.42 -6.83
CA ALA A 69 -0.68 10.80 -6.38
C ALA A 69 -0.78 11.82 -7.51
N ALA A 70 -0.49 11.43 -8.76
CA ALA A 70 -0.64 12.26 -9.95
C ALA A 70 -0.07 13.69 -9.79
N GLY A 71 1.22 13.81 -9.41
CA GLY A 71 1.89 15.10 -9.18
C GLY A 71 1.73 15.68 -7.76
N ARG A 72 0.92 15.06 -6.89
CA ARG A 72 0.65 15.53 -5.51
C ARG A 72 1.32 14.65 -4.46
N LEU A 73 2.63 14.41 -4.62
CA LEU A 73 3.39 13.47 -3.79
C LEU A 73 3.28 13.70 -2.28
N SER A 74 3.26 14.97 -1.83
CA SER A 74 3.11 15.29 -0.40
C SER A 74 1.75 14.84 0.13
N GLU A 75 0.68 15.08 -0.62
CA GLU A 75 -0.67 14.64 -0.25
C GLU A 75 -0.79 13.11 -0.34
N GLY A 76 -0.18 12.49 -1.35
CA GLY A 76 -0.11 11.04 -1.49
C GLY A 76 0.62 10.36 -0.32
N ARG A 77 1.70 10.96 0.19
CA ARG A 77 2.41 10.47 1.37
C ARG A 77 1.54 10.55 2.63
N VAL A 78 0.87 11.68 2.85
CA VAL A 78 -0.05 11.84 4.00
C VAL A 78 -1.20 10.85 3.90
N PHE A 79 -1.80 10.70 2.72
CA PHE A 79 -2.87 9.74 2.49
C PHE A 79 -2.42 8.30 2.72
N ALA A 80 -1.25 7.91 2.20
CA ALA A 80 -0.70 6.57 2.41
C ALA A 80 -0.42 6.30 3.89
N SER A 81 0.15 7.27 4.61
CA SER A 81 0.40 7.17 6.06
C SER A 81 -0.90 6.99 6.84
N GLU A 82 -1.92 7.80 6.56
CA GLU A 82 -3.22 7.69 7.24
C GLU A 82 -3.89 6.34 6.95
N LEU A 83 -3.74 5.83 5.73
CA LEU A 83 -4.29 4.54 5.35
C LEU A 83 -3.65 3.37 6.11
N ILE A 84 -2.32 3.35 6.18
CA ILE A 84 -1.60 2.27 6.86
C ILE A 84 -1.80 2.33 8.38
N ASP A 85 -1.88 3.53 8.96
CA ASP A 85 -2.19 3.71 10.38
C ASP A 85 -3.57 3.15 10.72
N ARG A 86 -4.59 3.46 9.91
CA ARG A 86 -5.95 2.92 10.09
C ARG A 86 -5.98 1.40 9.97
N ALA A 87 -5.29 0.84 8.97
CA ALA A 87 -5.22 -0.60 8.78
C ALA A 87 -4.53 -1.32 9.96
N SER A 88 -3.42 -0.76 10.46
CA SER A 88 -2.71 -1.31 11.62
C SER A 88 -3.55 -1.21 12.90
N VAL A 89 -4.24 -0.08 13.12
CA VAL A 89 -5.19 0.09 14.24
C VAL A 89 -6.34 -0.91 14.15
N HIS A 90 -6.96 -1.08 12.98
CA HIS A 90 -8.05 -2.03 12.80
C HIS A 90 -7.58 -3.48 13.01
N SER A 91 -6.43 -3.87 12.44
CA SER A 91 -5.88 -5.22 12.61
C SER A 91 -5.58 -5.52 14.09
N SER A 92 -4.93 -4.58 14.79
CA SER A 92 -4.59 -4.77 16.21
C SER A 92 -5.84 -4.76 17.09
N ASN A 93 -6.67 -3.73 17.00
CA ASN A 93 -7.74 -3.50 17.97
C ASN A 93 -9.00 -4.31 17.67
N SER A 94 -9.35 -4.45 16.39
CA SER A 94 -10.59 -5.14 15.98
C SER A 94 -10.37 -6.63 15.74
N LEU A 95 -9.20 -7.01 15.21
CA LEU A 95 -8.92 -8.40 14.83
C LEU A 95 -7.94 -9.11 15.77
N GLY A 96 -7.23 -8.39 16.65
CA GLY A 96 -6.25 -8.95 17.59
C GLY A 96 -5.01 -9.52 16.91
N ARG A 97 -4.56 -8.89 15.81
CA ARG A 97 -3.51 -9.42 14.93
C ARG A 97 -2.48 -8.37 14.57
N ASP A 98 -1.23 -8.80 14.52
CA ASP A 98 -0.13 -8.00 13.98
C ASP A 98 -0.26 -7.88 12.45
N LEU A 99 -0.08 -6.66 11.96
CA LEU A 99 -0.05 -6.34 10.54
C LEU A 99 1.19 -5.48 10.28
N THR A 100 1.98 -5.84 9.26
CA THR A 100 3.00 -4.95 8.72
C THR A 100 2.38 -4.17 7.56
N ALA A 101 2.19 -2.85 7.72
CA ALA A 101 1.60 -2.01 6.67
C ALA A 101 2.62 -1.07 6.03
N ILE A 102 2.75 -1.12 4.70
CA ILE A 102 3.70 -0.35 3.91
C ILE A 102 2.96 0.51 2.88
N GLY A 103 3.28 1.81 2.82
CA GLY A 103 2.80 2.73 1.81
C GLY A 103 3.77 2.88 0.64
N VAL A 104 3.25 2.86 -0.59
CA VAL A 104 3.99 3.17 -1.82
C VAL A 104 3.27 4.26 -2.58
N VAL A 105 3.92 5.41 -2.77
CA VAL A 105 3.36 6.55 -3.49
C VAL A 105 3.95 6.60 -4.90
N LEU A 106 3.07 6.59 -5.90
CA LEU A 106 3.41 6.69 -7.32
C LEU A 106 3.12 8.10 -7.81
N ASP A 107 4.04 8.67 -8.59
CA ASP A 107 3.81 9.99 -9.20
C ASP A 107 3.10 9.83 -10.54
N ASP A 108 3.54 8.85 -11.32
CA ASP A 108 3.02 8.55 -12.65
C ASP A 108 2.73 7.06 -12.86
N GLU A 109 2.10 6.77 -14.00
CA GLU A 109 1.72 5.42 -14.36
C GLU A 109 2.89 4.49 -14.70
N GLN A 110 4.03 5.07 -15.09
CA GLN A 110 5.25 4.34 -15.44
C GLN A 110 5.96 3.82 -14.18
N ASP A 111 5.75 4.47 -13.04
CA ASP A 111 6.22 4.03 -11.72
C ASP A 111 5.62 2.70 -11.26
N ARG A 112 4.45 2.32 -11.77
CA ARG A 112 3.77 1.07 -11.39
C ARG A 112 4.66 -0.15 -11.51
N ARG A 113 5.41 -0.26 -12.60
CA ARG A 113 6.24 -1.45 -12.89
C ARG A 113 7.39 -1.59 -11.91
N ILE A 114 8.05 -0.48 -11.57
CA ILE A 114 9.16 -0.54 -10.62
C ILE A 114 8.65 -0.78 -9.20
N ALA A 115 7.55 -0.13 -8.81
CA ALA A 115 6.89 -0.38 -7.54
C ALA A 115 6.51 -1.84 -7.37
N ALA A 116 5.81 -2.41 -8.37
CA ALA A 116 5.40 -3.81 -8.34
C ALA A 116 6.58 -4.76 -8.20
N ARG A 117 7.64 -4.56 -9.00
CA ARG A 117 8.85 -5.37 -8.91
C ARG A 117 9.48 -5.30 -7.51
N ARG A 118 9.65 -4.10 -6.95
CA ARG A 118 10.29 -3.92 -5.64
C ARG A 118 9.45 -4.47 -4.50
N VAL A 119 8.13 -4.35 -4.59
CA VAL A 119 7.20 -4.95 -3.63
C VAL A 119 7.29 -6.47 -3.69
N ALA A 120 7.29 -7.09 -4.86
CA ALA A 120 7.51 -8.54 -4.98
C ALA A 120 8.85 -8.98 -4.38
N GLU A 121 9.94 -8.29 -4.72
CA GLU A 121 11.27 -8.57 -4.17
C GLU A 121 11.23 -8.54 -2.62
N HIS A 122 10.56 -7.56 -2.02
CA HIS A 122 10.38 -7.48 -0.56
C HIS A 122 9.52 -8.62 0.00
N LEU A 123 8.35 -8.87 -0.58
CA LEU A 123 7.41 -9.91 -0.12
C LEU A 123 7.97 -11.33 -0.27
N SER A 124 8.91 -11.53 -1.19
CA SER A 124 9.66 -12.79 -1.35
C SER A 124 10.65 -13.03 -0.21
N GLY A 125 11.17 -11.96 0.40
CA GLY A 125 11.96 -12.02 1.63
C GLY A 125 11.04 -12.38 2.78
N ARG A 126 11.41 -13.36 3.62
CA ARG A 126 10.59 -13.79 4.76
C ARG A 126 10.54 -12.78 5.92
N SER A 127 10.45 -11.49 5.62
CA SER A 127 10.58 -10.37 6.54
C SER A 127 9.22 -9.71 6.79
N ASN A 128 8.96 -9.34 8.04
CA ASN A 128 7.81 -8.51 8.44
C ASN A 128 8.29 -7.08 8.80
N LEU A 129 9.36 -6.62 8.14
CA LEU A 129 9.92 -5.28 8.33
C LEU A 129 9.13 -4.24 7.50
N GLY A 130 9.07 -3.02 8.01
CA GLY A 130 8.55 -1.86 7.30
C GLY A 130 7.17 -1.38 7.76
N ASP A 131 6.71 -1.79 8.94
CA ASP A 131 5.44 -1.28 9.46
C ASP A 131 5.51 0.24 9.65
N GLY A 132 4.52 0.95 9.10
CA GLY A 132 4.48 2.42 9.09
C GLY A 132 5.35 3.08 8.01
N THR A 133 6.11 2.32 7.21
CA THR A 133 7.01 2.91 6.21
C THR A 133 6.23 3.40 4.98
N VAL A 134 6.52 4.62 4.53
CA VAL A 134 5.98 5.20 3.28
C VAL A 134 7.12 5.59 2.35
N VAL A 135 7.20 4.94 1.19
CA VAL A 135 8.19 5.22 0.15
C VAL A 135 7.54 5.79 -1.11
N THR A 136 8.33 6.49 -1.92
CA THR A 136 7.93 6.88 -3.28
C THR A 136 8.54 5.96 -4.32
N ALA A 137 7.98 5.95 -5.52
CA ALA A 137 8.59 5.30 -6.66
C ALA A 137 10.01 5.83 -6.97
N HIS A 138 10.27 7.11 -6.69
CA HIS A 138 11.62 7.68 -6.81
C HIS A 138 12.61 6.98 -5.87
N ASP A 139 12.22 6.72 -4.62
CA ASP A 139 13.05 6.02 -3.64
C ASP A 139 13.34 4.59 -4.12
N LEU A 140 12.32 3.91 -4.66
CA LEU A 140 12.41 2.54 -5.21
C LEU A 140 13.27 2.43 -6.48
N ARG A 141 13.52 3.53 -7.19
CA ARG A 141 14.50 3.62 -8.28
C ARG A 141 15.94 3.65 -7.76
N ARG A 142 16.15 4.25 -6.59
CA ARG A 142 17.47 4.45 -5.99
C ARG A 142 17.93 3.25 -5.17
N SER A 143 17.00 2.59 -4.48
CA SER A 143 17.33 1.52 -3.54
C SER A 143 16.24 0.43 -3.50
N THR A 144 16.47 -0.63 -2.73
CA THR A 144 15.45 -1.66 -2.50
C THR A 144 14.53 -1.26 -1.35
N LEU A 145 13.29 -1.77 -1.32
CA LEU A 145 12.35 -1.47 -0.23
C LEU A 145 12.93 -1.88 1.14
N ARG A 146 13.64 -3.00 1.19
CA ARG A 146 14.32 -3.45 2.41
C ARG A 146 15.37 -2.44 2.89
N ASP A 147 16.21 -1.95 2.00
CA ASP A 147 17.27 -1.00 2.38
C ASP A 147 16.66 0.32 2.86
N LEU A 148 15.62 0.81 2.16
CA LEU A 148 14.88 2.02 2.56
C LEU A 148 14.24 1.86 3.95
N ILE A 149 13.64 0.70 4.24
CA ILE A 149 13.08 0.42 5.57
C ILE A 149 14.18 0.44 6.64
N LEU A 150 15.36 -0.11 6.34
CA LEU A 150 16.48 -0.14 7.29
C LEU A 150 17.09 1.25 7.51
N GLU A 151 17.09 2.10 6.49
CA GLU A 151 17.52 3.50 6.59
C GLU A 151 16.57 4.35 7.44
N ASP A 152 15.26 4.06 7.41
CA ASP A 152 14.24 4.80 8.17
C ASP A 152 14.21 4.46 9.67
N VAL A 153 14.85 3.34 10.05
CA VAL A 153 14.92 2.84 11.44
C VAL A 153 16.20 3.30 12.17
N LEU A 154 17.19 3.84 11.45
CA LEU A 154 18.49 4.29 11.98
C LEU A 154 18.53 5.81 12.22
#